data_AF-A0ABD0XW48-F1
#
_entry.id   AF-A0ABD0XW48-F1
#
_cell.length_a   1.000
_cell.length_b   1.000
_cell.length_c   1.000
_cell.angle_alpha   90.00
_cell.angle_beta   90.00
_cell.angle_gamma   90.00
#
_symmetry.space_group_name_H-M   'P 1'
#
loop_
_entity.id
_entity.type
_entity.pdbx_description
1 polymer ?
#
loop_
_entity_poly.entity_id
_entity_poly.type
_entity_poly.pdbx_seq_one_letter_code
_entity_poly.pdbx_strand_id
1 'polypeptide(L)'
;MVLHPDTSIGTVYVGARDHLFQLDGLDGLRLEQEERTGPVDDSKDCLPPVTQANCPHARRTSNHNKLLLVDPAAMELITCGNVHQGTCQKRSLKSVREVLFSTERPVDTQYVAANDPDVSTVGLVVGPRNGRGAVLYVGRGYTSSHPPISTRHLAQKPIFSYEETAKLAVAGRLSEYDHHFVASFARREHAYFLFYRRDIKTMSREYRTFAARVCLDDTSYYSYVEVPLVCRSASPPERNYNLLQAAQVGQGGGREGEALLGVFATRVSSPNGPPVGSALCVYPLDELDRRIDSTRDLCYTQDGRVDGGGAPVAYIQYDVKSS
;
A
#
# COMPACT_ATOMS: atom_id res chain seq x y z
N MET A 1 -7.54 -8.33 8.38
CA MET A 1 -8.92 -8.86 8.37
C MET A 1 -9.65 -8.22 7.20
N VAL A 2 -10.46 -8.98 6.48
CA VAL A 2 -11.35 -8.47 5.42
C VAL A 2 -12.70 -9.18 5.50
N LEU A 3 -13.76 -8.49 5.12
CA LEU A 3 -15.12 -9.02 5.15
C LEU A 3 -15.50 -9.56 3.77
N HIS A 4 -16.39 -10.56 3.75
CA HIS A 4 -17.06 -10.97 2.53
C HIS A 4 -17.85 -9.78 1.93
N PRO A 5 -17.85 -9.59 0.59
CA PRO A 5 -18.49 -8.44 -0.05
C PRO A 5 -20.01 -8.46 0.08
N ASP A 6 -20.61 -9.64 0.15
CA ASP A 6 -22.02 -9.82 0.52
C ASP A 6 -22.17 -9.90 2.05
N THR A 7 -22.83 -8.90 2.62
CA THR A 7 -23.07 -8.78 4.07
C THR A 7 -24.01 -9.84 4.62
N SER A 8 -24.83 -10.48 3.79
CA SER A 8 -25.73 -11.56 4.21
C SER A 8 -25.01 -12.89 4.44
N ILE A 9 -23.84 -13.08 3.81
CA ILE A 9 -22.95 -14.22 4.07
C ILE A 9 -22.17 -13.98 5.37
N GLY A 10 -21.73 -12.75 5.61
CA GLY A 10 -21.12 -12.33 6.87
C GLY A 10 -19.80 -13.03 7.23
N THR A 11 -19.21 -13.79 6.30
CA THR A 11 -17.90 -14.43 6.50
C THR A 11 -16.81 -13.37 6.71
N VAL A 12 -15.94 -13.63 7.68
CA VAL A 12 -14.78 -12.80 8.03
C VAL A 12 -13.50 -13.59 7.75
N TYR A 13 -12.59 -13.01 6.98
CA TYR A 13 -11.28 -13.60 6.70
C TYR A 13 -10.19 -12.92 7.53
N VAL A 14 -9.36 -13.71 8.20
CA VAL A 14 -8.28 -13.21 9.06
C VAL A 14 -6.96 -13.83 8.63
N GLY A 15 -6.07 -13.00 8.10
CA GLY A 15 -4.68 -13.35 7.87
C GLY A 15 -3.87 -13.14 9.14
N ALA A 16 -3.06 -14.13 9.50
CA ALA A 16 -2.23 -14.12 10.69
C ALA A 16 -0.80 -14.58 10.37
N ARG A 17 0.04 -14.71 11.41
CA ARG A 17 1.32 -15.39 11.30
C ARG A 17 1.07 -16.89 11.15
N ASP A 18 1.62 -17.49 10.11
CA ASP A 18 1.58 -18.91 9.76
C ASP A 18 0.17 -19.49 9.49
N HIS A 19 -0.87 -18.65 9.54
CA HIS A 19 -2.26 -19.09 9.48
C HIS A 19 -3.15 -18.13 8.70
N LEU A 20 -4.20 -18.68 8.11
CA LEU A 20 -5.32 -17.98 7.50
C LEU A 20 -6.62 -18.58 8.05
N PHE A 21 -7.53 -17.73 8.51
CA PHE A 21 -8.79 -18.15 9.11
C PHE A 21 -9.99 -17.64 8.31
N GLN A 22 -11.04 -18.46 8.28
CA GLN A 22 -12.38 -18.12 7.84
C GLN A 22 -13.31 -18.29 9.04
N LEU A 23 -14.01 -17.21 9.40
CA LEU A 23 -14.88 -17.14 10.56
C LEU A 23 -16.30 -16.78 10.11
N ASP A 24 -17.29 -17.32 10.80
CA ASP A 24 -18.69 -16.93 10.67
C ASP A 24 -18.93 -15.65 11.49
N GLY A 25 -19.04 -14.52 10.82
CA GLY A 25 -19.25 -13.23 11.48
C GLY A 25 -20.66 -13.04 12.03
N LEU A 26 -21.63 -13.80 11.55
CA LEU A 26 -23.03 -13.73 12.03
C LEU A 26 -23.23 -14.60 13.27
N ASP A 27 -22.43 -15.66 13.41
CA ASP A 27 -22.37 -16.54 14.58
C ASP A 27 -21.18 -16.21 15.51
N GLY A 28 -21.02 -14.92 15.84
CA GLY A 28 -20.08 -14.49 16.88
C GLY A 28 -18.60 -14.78 16.60
N LEU A 29 -18.18 -14.77 15.33
CA LEU A 29 -16.80 -15.09 14.88
C LEU A 29 -16.41 -16.56 15.13
N ARG A 30 -17.37 -17.49 15.08
CA ARG A 30 -17.10 -18.93 15.16
C ARG A 30 -16.14 -19.36 14.04
N LEU A 31 -15.11 -20.12 14.39
CA LEU A 31 -14.16 -20.67 13.42
C LEU A 31 -14.85 -21.67 12.47
N GLU A 32 -14.75 -21.42 11.17
CA GLU A 32 -15.24 -22.34 10.14
C GLU A 32 -14.08 -23.13 9.50
N GLN A 33 -13.02 -22.42 9.12
CA GLN A 33 -11.85 -23.01 8.49
C GLN A 33 -10.57 -22.33 8.96
N GLU A 34 -9.52 -23.14 9.03
CA GLU A 34 -8.16 -22.72 9.32
C GLU A 34 -7.23 -23.38 8.31
N GLU A 35 -6.32 -22.59 7.75
CA GLU A 35 -5.29 -23.03 6.83
C GLU A 35 -3.92 -22.61 7.33
N ARG A 36 -2.97 -23.54 7.33
CA ARG A 36 -1.57 -23.26 7.66
C ARG A 36 -0.86 -22.70 6.44
N THR A 37 -0.32 -21.50 6.58
CA THR A 37 0.45 -20.80 5.55
C THR A 37 1.95 -20.80 5.84
N GLY A 38 2.36 -21.32 6.99
CA GLY A 38 3.76 -21.49 7.39
C GLY A 38 3.89 -22.25 8.71
N PRO A 39 5.08 -22.22 9.34
CA PRO A 39 6.34 -21.71 8.79
C PRO A 39 6.85 -22.59 7.64
N VAL A 40 7.71 -22.02 6.79
CA VAL A 40 8.35 -22.69 5.65
C VAL A 40 9.87 -22.52 5.72
N ASP A 41 10.65 -23.34 5.02
CA ASP A 41 12.08 -23.10 4.88
C ASP A 41 12.31 -21.99 3.83
N ASP A 42 12.84 -20.85 4.28
CA ASP A 42 12.98 -19.65 3.46
C ASP A 42 14.17 -18.79 3.92
N SER A 43 14.56 -17.83 3.08
CA SER A 43 15.51 -16.76 3.40
C SER A 43 15.17 -15.54 2.56
N LYS A 44 15.32 -14.34 3.13
CA LYS A 44 15.10 -13.07 2.41
C LYS A 44 16.02 -12.90 1.21
N ASP A 45 17.14 -13.61 1.18
CA ASP A 45 18.14 -13.57 0.11
C ASP A 45 17.89 -14.63 -0.99
N CYS A 46 16.90 -15.50 -0.80
CA CYS A 46 16.62 -16.61 -1.72
C CYS A 46 15.45 -16.33 -2.65
N LEU A 47 15.57 -16.81 -3.89
CA LEU A 47 14.51 -16.75 -4.88
C LEU A 47 13.71 -18.06 -4.88
N PRO A 48 12.37 -18.02 -4.89
CA PRO A 48 11.54 -19.21 -5.01
C PRO A 48 11.73 -19.89 -6.39
N PRO A 49 11.57 -21.22 -6.50
CA PRO A 49 11.22 -22.16 -5.42
C PRO A 49 12.42 -22.40 -4.50
N VAL A 50 12.22 -22.35 -3.18
CA VAL A 50 13.30 -22.55 -2.20
C VAL A 50 13.54 -24.05 -1.98
N THR A 51 14.78 -24.48 -2.22
CA THR A 51 15.22 -25.87 -2.06
C THR A 51 16.60 -25.91 -1.40
N GLN A 52 16.98 -27.05 -0.84
CA GLN A 52 18.31 -27.22 -0.24
C GLN A 52 19.45 -26.96 -1.25
N ALA A 53 19.21 -27.20 -2.55
CA ALA A 53 20.23 -27.04 -3.59
C ALA A 53 20.48 -25.57 -3.97
N ASN A 54 19.42 -24.75 -4.07
CA ASN A 54 19.55 -23.34 -4.48
C ASN A 54 19.60 -22.37 -3.29
N CYS A 55 19.17 -22.79 -2.10
CA CYS A 55 19.18 -21.98 -0.90
C CYS A 55 19.58 -22.84 0.33
N PRO A 56 20.84 -23.30 0.41
CA PRO A 56 21.29 -24.18 1.50
C PRO A 56 21.27 -23.53 2.88
N HIS A 57 21.15 -22.19 2.93
CA HIS A 57 21.10 -21.40 4.16
C HIS A 57 19.66 -21.02 4.58
N ALA A 58 18.64 -21.53 3.86
CA ALA A 58 17.24 -21.39 4.25
C ALA A 58 17.03 -21.88 5.68
N ARG A 59 16.12 -21.22 6.40
CA ARG A 59 15.74 -21.61 7.76
C ARG A 59 14.23 -21.59 7.89
N ARG A 60 13.73 -22.32 8.88
CA ARG A 60 12.35 -22.29 9.34
C ARG A 60 11.92 -20.84 9.63
N THR A 61 11.16 -20.25 8.71
CA THR A 61 10.76 -18.85 8.72
C THR A 61 9.23 -18.77 8.75
N SER A 62 8.71 -17.97 9.67
CA SER A 62 7.26 -17.75 9.76
C SER A 62 6.75 -16.87 8.63
N ASN A 63 5.56 -17.22 8.13
CA ASN A 63 4.84 -16.50 7.10
C ASN A 63 3.81 -15.55 7.72
N HIS A 64 4.16 -14.27 7.81
CA HIS A 64 3.27 -13.21 8.22
C HIS A 64 2.41 -12.78 7.03
N ASN A 65 1.08 -12.78 7.20
CA ASN A 65 0.20 -12.18 6.21
C ASN A 65 0.52 -10.68 6.04
N LYS A 66 0.86 -10.29 4.80
CA LYS A 66 1.23 -8.93 4.43
C LYS A 66 0.12 -8.21 3.66
N LEU A 67 -0.72 -8.96 2.98
CA LEU A 67 -1.86 -8.44 2.25
C LEU A 67 -3.01 -9.44 2.27
N LEU A 68 -4.22 -8.94 2.50
CA LEU A 68 -5.45 -9.72 2.53
C LEU A 68 -6.57 -8.86 1.96
N LEU A 69 -6.99 -9.16 0.74
CA LEU A 69 -7.97 -8.37 -0.01
C LEU A 69 -8.99 -9.31 -0.66
N VAL A 70 -10.19 -8.80 -0.91
CA VAL A 70 -11.19 -9.48 -1.72
C VAL A 70 -11.20 -8.86 -3.11
N ASP A 71 -11.26 -9.69 -4.15
CA ASP A 71 -11.72 -9.31 -5.47
C ASP A 71 -13.22 -9.65 -5.58
N PRO A 72 -14.12 -8.65 -5.46
CA PRO A 72 -15.55 -8.90 -5.49
C PRO A 72 -16.05 -9.33 -6.87
N ALA A 73 -15.36 -8.94 -7.96
CA ALA A 73 -15.78 -9.26 -9.31
C ALA A 73 -15.56 -10.74 -9.64
N ALA A 74 -14.46 -11.29 -9.14
CA ALA A 74 -14.12 -12.70 -9.34
C ALA A 74 -14.58 -13.62 -8.19
N MET A 75 -15.03 -13.04 -7.07
CA MET A 75 -15.35 -13.76 -5.83
C MET A 75 -14.15 -14.53 -5.27
N GLU A 76 -13.00 -13.88 -5.24
CA GLU A 76 -11.72 -14.46 -4.84
C GLU A 76 -11.07 -13.68 -3.69
N LEU A 77 -10.37 -14.41 -2.82
CA LEU A 77 -9.52 -13.87 -1.77
C LEU A 77 -8.07 -13.80 -2.27
N ILE A 78 -7.45 -12.62 -2.19
CA ILE A 78 -6.04 -12.41 -2.49
C ILE A 78 -5.27 -12.44 -1.17
N THR A 79 -4.30 -13.36 -1.07
CA THR A 79 -3.48 -13.54 0.13
C THR A 79 -2.01 -13.44 -0.21
N CYS A 80 -1.27 -12.54 0.43
CA CYS A 80 0.18 -12.41 0.25
C CYS A 80 0.90 -12.57 1.59
N GLY A 81 1.99 -13.33 1.58
CA GLY A 81 2.87 -13.54 2.72
C GLY A 81 4.13 -12.69 2.66
N ASN A 82 5.01 -12.78 3.66
CA ASN A 82 6.38 -12.23 3.56
C ASN A 82 7.38 -13.25 3.04
N VAL A 83 7.11 -14.55 3.21
CA VAL A 83 8.00 -15.60 2.71
C VAL A 83 7.98 -15.64 1.19
N HIS A 84 8.98 -16.30 0.61
CA HIS A 84 9.08 -16.52 -0.83
C HIS A 84 9.01 -15.21 -1.60
N GLN A 85 9.80 -14.22 -1.16
CA GLN A 85 9.90 -12.87 -1.73
C GLN A 85 8.57 -12.08 -1.76
N GLY A 86 7.59 -12.45 -0.95
CA GLY A 86 6.32 -11.76 -0.88
C GLY A 86 5.35 -12.12 -2.01
N THR A 87 5.38 -13.37 -2.45
CA THR A 87 4.42 -13.89 -3.44
C THR A 87 2.99 -13.96 -2.89
N CYS A 88 2.03 -13.97 -3.81
CA CYS A 88 0.59 -14.01 -3.50
C CYS A 88 -0.09 -15.24 -4.09
N GLN A 89 -1.26 -15.54 -3.52
CA GLN A 89 -2.19 -16.56 -3.98
C GLN A 89 -3.58 -15.96 -4.19
N LYS A 90 -4.37 -16.58 -5.08
CA LYS A 90 -5.82 -16.37 -5.18
C LYS A 90 -6.49 -17.60 -4.59
N ARG A 91 -7.48 -17.39 -3.71
CA ARG A 91 -8.24 -18.43 -3.03
C ARG A 91 -9.73 -18.20 -3.21
N SER A 92 -10.52 -19.25 -3.07
CA SER A 92 -11.98 -19.17 -3.12
C SER A 92 -12.53 -18.43 -1.89
N LEU A 93 -13.50 -17.53 -2.08
CA LEU A 93 -14.22 -16.95 -0.93
C LEU A 93 -15.09 -18.00 -0.21
N LYS A 94 -15.51 -19.06 -0.89
CA LYS A 94 -16.32 -20.12 -0.25
C LYS A 94 -15.52 -20.96 0.74
N SER A 95 -14.23 -21.11 0.47
CA SER A 95 -13.35 -21.99 1.24
C SER A 95 -11.92 -21.48 1.13
N VAL A 96 -11.38 -20.95 2.22
CA VAL A 96 -9.98 -20.50 2.26
C VAL A 96 -9.00 -21.64 1.97
N ARG A 97 -9.39 -22.92 2.06
CA ARG A 97 -8.54 -24.07 1.67
C ARG A 97 -8.28 -24.15 0.18
N GLU A 98 -9.24 -23.69 -0.62
CA GLU A 98 -9.21 -23.84 -2.08
C GLU A 98 -8.33 -22.75 -2.70
N VAL A 99 -7.11 -23.13 -3.09
CA VAL A 99 -6.18 -22.27 -3.83
C VAL A 99 -6.52 -22.33 -5.31
N LEU A 100 -6.98 -21.21 -5.86
CA LEU A 100 -7.34 -21.04 -7.27
C LEU A 100 -6.13 -20.70 -8.14
N PHE A 101 -5.15 -19.99 -7.56
CA PHE A 101 -3.91 -19.66 -8.25
C PHE A 101 -2.75 -19.47 -7.27
N SER A 102 -1.59 -20.04 -7.62
CA SER A 102 -0.29 -19.80 -6.99
C SER A 102 0.77 -19.99 -8.07
N THR A 103 1.83 -19.16 -8.05
CA THR A 103 2.95 -19.32 -8.98
C THR A 103 4.03 -20.21 -8.35
N GLU A 104 4.43 -21.28 -9.03
CA GLU A 104 5.50 -22.17 -8.54
C GLU A 104 6.90 -21.59 -8.81
N ARG A 105 7.04 -20.83 -9.89
CA ARG A 105 8.29 -20.22 -10.35
C ARG A 105 8.05 -18.74 -10.67
N PRO A 106 7.86 -17.90 -9.64
CA PRO A 106 7.65 -16.48 -9.82
C PRO A 106 8.83 -15.83 -10.54
N VAL A 107 8.51 -14.88 -11.43
CA VAL A 107 9.50 -13.90 -11.90
C VAL A 107 9.57 -12.71 -10.93
N ASP A 108 10.57 -11.85 -11.09
CA ASP A 108 10.82 -10.68 -10.24
C ASP A 108 9.60 -9.73 -10.13
N THR A 109 8.88 -9.53 -11.23
CA THR A 109 7.66 -8.73 -11.26
C THR A 109 6.50 -9.33 -10.47
N GLN A 110 6.56 -10.61 -10.05
CA GLN A 110 5.54 -11.29 -9.24
C GLN A 110 5.86 -11.31 -7.74
N TYR A 111 6.93 -10.65 -7.31
CA TYR A 111 7.23 -10.38 -5.90
C TYR A 111 6.42 -9.16 -5.44
N VAL A 112 5.29 -9.42 -4.79
CA VAL A 112 4.24 -8.41 -4.55
C VAL A 112 4.44 -7.67 -3.26
N ALA A 113 4.43 -8.41 -2.15
CA ALA A 113 4.49 -7.86 -0.81
C ALA A 113 5.93 -7.65 -0.34
N ALA A 114 6.08 -6.88 0.73
CA ALA A 114 7.34 -6.78 1.44
C ALA A 114 7.71 -8.15 2.04
N ASN A 115 8.92 -8.62 1.76
CA ASN A 115 9.43 -9.91 2.26
C ASN A 115 9.95 -9.84 3.71
N ASP A 116 9.55 -8.80 4.44
CA ASP A 116 9.93 -8.53 5.81
C ASP A 116 8.68 -8.44 6.68
N PRO A 117 8.58 -9.17 7.80
CA PRO A 117 7.43 -9.07 8.71
C PRO A 117 7.19 -7.64 9.23
N ASP A 118 8.24 -6.83 9.38
CA ASP A 118 8.14 -5.49 10.00
C ASP A 118 7.90 -4.36 8.98
N VAL A 119 7.96 -4.66 7.67
CA VAL A 119 7.75 -3.65 6.62
C VAL A 119 6.36 -3.78 6.00
N SER A 120 5.59 -2.70 5.99
CA SER A 120 4.18 -2.76 5.58
C SER A 120 3.99 -2.98 4.07
N THR A 121 2.81 -3.50 3.73
CA THR A 121 2.30 -3.55 2.35
C THR A 121 0.83 -3.19 2.40
N VAL A 122 0.40 -2.32 1.49
CA VAL A 122 -1.01 -1.96 1.30
C VAL A 122 -1.41 -2.29 -0.12
N GLY A 123 -2.71 -2.48 -0.34
CA GLY A 123 -3.19 -2.75 -1.67
C GLY A 123 -4.67 -2.43 -1.84
N LEU A 124 -5.04 -2.29 -3.10
CA LEU A 124 -6.37 -1.90 -3.53
C LEU A 124 -6.72 -2.71 -4.78
N VAL A 125 -7.80 -3.48 -4.70
CA VAL A 125 -8.36 -4.16 -5.87
C VAL A 125 -9.26 -3.20 -6.61
N VAL A 126 -9.03 -3.05 -7.91
CA VAL A 126 -9.89 -2.29 -8.82
C VAL A 126 -10.44 -3.28 -9.83
N GLY A 127 -11.77 -3.35 -9.91
CA GLY A 127 -12.47 -4.27 -10.81
C GLY A 127 -12.22 -3.94 -12.29
N PRO A 128 -12.79 -4.75 -13.20
CA PRO A 128 -12.66 -4.52 -14.64
C PRO A 128 -13.18 -3.15 -15.06
N ARG A 129 -12.42 -2.42 -15.87
CA ARG A 129 -12.77 -1.07 -16.37
C ARG A 129 -12.26 -0.87 -17.78
N ASN A 130 -13.03 -0.19 -18.63
CA ASN A 130 -12.63 0.20 -19.98
C ASN A 130 -12.05 -0.95 -20.83
N GLY A 131 -12.67 -2.14 -20.76
CA GLY A 131 -12.23 -3.34 -21.48
C GLY A 131 -10.98 -4.02 -20.89
N ARG A 132 -10.43 -3.50 -19.78
CA ARG A 132 -9.33 -4.12 -19.02
C ARG A 132 -9.88 -4.97 -17.88
N GLY A 133 -9.19 -6.07 -17.59
CA GLY A 133 -9.50 -6.92 -16.44
C GLY A 133 -9.19 -6.26 -15.10
N ALA A 134 -9.60 -6.90 -14.00
CA ALA A 134 -9.29 -6.42 -12.66
C ALA A 134 -7.77 -6.31 -12.43
N VAL A 135 -7.37 -5.31 -11.65
CA VAL A 135 -5.98 -5.01 -11.31
C VAL A 135 -5.82 -4.81 -9.80
N LEU A 136 -4.60 -5.03 -9.32
CA LEU A 136 -4.18 -4.82 -7.95
C LEU A 136 -3.16 -3.68 -7.91
N TYR A 137 -3.55 -2.58 -7.29
CA TYR A 137 -2.64 -1.52 -6.91
C TYR A 137 -1.93 -1.92 -5.61
N VAL A 138 -0.61 -1.80 -5.55
CA VAL A 138 0.20 -2.21 -4.39
C VAL A 138 1.14 -1.09 -3.98
N GLY A 139 1.07 -0.70 -2.72
CA GLY A 139 2.08 0.10 -2.04
C GLY A 139 2.96 -0.81 -1.19
N ARG A 140 4.22 -1.02 -1.62
CA ARG A 140 5.18 -1.92 -0.99
C ARG A 140 6.22 -1.10 -0.23
N GLY A 141 6.32 -1.29 1.09
CA GLY A 141 7.37 -0.66 1.87
C GLY A 141 8.77 -1.10 1.43
N TYR A 142 9.77 -0.33 1.81
CA TYR A 142 11.14 -0.57 1.38
C TYR A 142 11.73 -1.85 2.02
N THR A 143 12.11 -2.83 1.18
CA THR A 143 12.93 -3.98 1.61
C THR A 143 14.03 -4.36 0.62
N SER A 144 14.03 -3.77 -0.59
CA SER A 144 15.00 -4.04 -1.68
C SER A 144 14.68 -3.16 -2.90
N SER A 145 15.06 -3.59 -4.12
CA SER A 145 14.97 -2.88 -5.40
C SER A 145 13.57 -2.81 -6.03
N HIS A 146 12.53 -3.36 -5.39
CA HIS A 146 11.18 -3.37 -5.95
C HIS A 146 10.55 -1.97 -5.92
N PRO A 147 9.69 -1.63 -6.90
CA PRO A 147 9.03 -0.34 -6.93
C PRO A 147 8.12 -0.17 -5.70
N PRO A 148 8.06 1.04 -5.11
CA PRO A 148 7.24 1.32 -3.94
C PRO A 148 5.75 1.30 -4.29
N ILE A 149 5.39 1.64 -5.53
CA ILE A 149 4.01 1.56 -6.02
C ILE A 149 3.98 0.87 -7.38
N SER A 150 3.05 -0.07 -7.57
CA SER A 150 2.86 -0.80 -8.83
C SER A 150 1.40 -1.16 -9.07
N THR A 151 1.02 -1.28 -10.34
CA THR A 151 -0.29 -1.80 -10.77
C THR A 151 -0.09 -3.17 -11.40
N ARG A 152 -0.73 -4.20 -10.82
CA ARG A 152 -0.47 -5.61 -11.13
C ARG A 152 -1.73 -6.29 -11.68
N HIS A 153 -1.56 -7.25 -12.57
CA HIS A 153 -2.69 -7.97 -13.16
C HIS A 153 -3.34 -8.94 -12.16
N LEU A 154 -4.68 -8.96 -12.07
CA LEU A 154 -5.42 -10.00 -11.35
C LEU A 154 -6.10 -11.01 -12.28
N ALA A 155 -6.44 -10.59 -13.49
CA ALA A 155 -7.10 -11.42 -14.50
C ALA A 155 -6.18 -11.85 -15.66
N GLN A 156 -5.20 -11.01 -16.02
CA GLN A 156 -4.29 -11.26 -17.14
C GLN A 156 -3.02 -11.99 -16.68
N LYS A 157 -2.55 -12.95 -17.49
CA LYS A 157 -1.27 -13.62 -17.24
C LYS A 157 -0.10 -12.73 -17.74
N PRO A 158 1.03 -12.69 -17.02
CA PRO A 158 1.27 -13.36 -15.74
C PRO A 158 0.55 -12.65 -14.57
N ILE A 159 -0.25 -13.42 -13.80
CA ILE A 159 -1.03 -12.90 -12.67
C ILE A 159 -0.07 -12.39 -11.58
N PHE A 160 -0.43 -11.29 -10.93
CA PHE A 160 0.38 -10.53 -9.96
C PHE A 160 1.63 -9.84 -10.52
N SER A 161 1.92 -9.99 -11.81
CA SER A 161 2.95 -9.21 -12.49
C SER A 161 2.46 -7.81 -12.81
N TYR A 162 3.40 -6.87 -12.93
CA TYR A 162 3.18 -5.56 -13.54
C TYR A 162 3.93 -5.45 -14.87
N GLU A 163 3.51 -4.51 -15.71
CA GLU A 163 4.27 -4.06 -16.89
C GLU A 163 5.29 -2.99 -16.46
N GLU A 164 6.41 -2.86 -17.18
CA GLU A 164 7.51 -1.95 -16.78
C GLU A 164 7.09 -0.48 -16.65
N THR A 165 6.07 -0.04 -17.38
CA THR A 165 5.48 1.31 -17.27
C THR A 165 4.50 1.46 -16.11
N ALA A 166 3.93 0.36 -15.61
CA ALA A 166 2.86 0.34 -14.61
C ALA A 166 3.39 0.37 -13.17
N LYS A 167 4.42 1.19 -12.92
CA LYS A 167 5.04 1.36 -11.61
C LYS A 167 5.59 2.77 -11.39
N LEU A 168 5.71 3.15 -10.12
CA LEU A 168 6.45 4.33 -9.72
C LEU A 168 7.96 4.02 -9.74
N ALA A 169 8.68 4.61 -10.70
CA ALA A 169 10.12 4.47 -10.81
C ALA A 169 10.84 5.42 -9.84
N VAL A 170 11.73 4.87 -9.01
CA VAL A 170 12.62 5.65 -8.12
C VAL A 170 14.06 5.31 -8.47
N ALA A 171 14.77 6.26 -9.08
CA ALA A 171 16.09 6.02 -9.65
C ALA A 171 17.16 5.85 -8.56
N GLY A 172 17.57 4.61 -8.28
CA GLY A 172 18.79 4.27 -7.51
C GLY A 172 18.83 4.72 -6.04
N ARG A 173 17.75 5.32 -5.52
CA ARG A 173 17.72 5.98 -4.20
C ARG A 173 16.59 5.50 -3.29
N LEU A 174 16.00 4.33 -3.58
CA LEU A 174 14.90 3.75 -2.79
C LEU A 174 15.18 3.71 -1.29
N SER A 175 16.41 3.30 -0.92
CA SER A 175 16.87 3.24 0.47
C SER A 175 16.94 4.59 1.18
N GLU A 176 17.15 5.68 0.43
CA GLU A 176 17.19 7.03 1.00
C GLU A 176 15.79 7.53 1.33
N TYR A 177 14.78 7.16 0.54
CA TYR A 177 13.40 7.52 0.79
C TYR A 177 12.79 6.69 1.90
N ASP A 178 13.05 5.38 1.90
CA ASP A 178 12.55 4.44 2.90
C ASP A 178 11.03 4.58 3.08
N HIS A 179 10.25 4.15 2.08
CA HIS A 179 8.79 4.28 2.09
C HIS A 179 8.14 3.34 3.10
N HIS A 180 7.19 3.86 3.87
CA HIS A 180 6.33 3.13 4.80
C HIS A 180 4.86 3.41 4.47
N PHE A 181 4.16 2.40 3.97
CA PHE A 181 2.76 2.54 3.57
C PHE A 181 1.82 2.26 4.75
N VAL A 182 0.74 3.03 4.83
CA VAL A 182 -0.24 2.93 5.92
C VAL A 182 -1.61 2.52 5.40
N ALA A 183 -2.07 3.13 4.32
CA ALA A 183 -3.37 2.80 3.73
C ALA A 183 -3.42 3.09 2.24
N SER A 184 -4.39 2.49 1.57
CA SER A 184 -4.77 2.79 0.19
C SER A 184 -6.28 2.72 0.03
N PHE A 185 -6.85 3.56 -0.82
CA PHE A 185 -8.29 3.57 -1.11
C PHE A 185 -8.57 4.07 -2.53
N ALA A 186 -9.71 3.67 -3.09
CA ALA A 186 -10.23 4.22 -4.33
C ALA A 186 -11.23 5.34 -4.01
N ARG A 187 -11.23 6.38 -4.83
CA ARG A 187 -12.31 7.37 -4.83
C ARG A 187 -12.47 7.98 -6.21
N ARG A 188 -13.71 8.00 -6.70
CA ARG A 188 -14.04 8.40 -8.08
C ARG A 188 -13.15 7.59 -9.04
N GLU A 189 -12.39 8.28 -9.88
CA GLU A 189 -11.55 7.72 -10.93
C GLU A 189 -10.07 7.62 -10.54
N HIS A 190 -9.78 7.58 -9.24
CA HIS A 190 -8.41 7.62 -8.72
C HIS A 190 -8.14 6.59 -7.62
N ALA A 191 -6.91 6.10 -7.59
CA ALA A 191 -6.33 5.36 -6.47
C ALA A 191 -5.47 6.30 -5.62
N TYR A 192 -5.60 6.18 -4.30
CA TYR A 192 -4.85 6.96 -3.31
C TYR A 192 -3.96 6.05 -2.49
N PHE A 193 -2.77 6.55 -2.18
CA PHE A 193 -1.83 5.91 -1.26
C PHE A 193 -1.43 6.88 -0.16
N LEU A 194 -1.47 6.40 1.07
CA LEU A 194 -1.03 7.14 2.25
C LEU A 194 0.21 6.45 2.81
N PHE A 195 1.30 7.20 2.86
CA PHE A 195 2.59 6.69 3.30
C PHE A 195 3.41 7.81 3.92
N TYR A 196 4.46 7.46 4.64
CA TYR A 196 5.51 8.38 5.00
C TYR A 196 6.86 7.92 4.44
N ARG A 197 7.69 8.88 4.11
CA ARG A 197 9.06 8.67 3.60
C ARG A 197 9.94 9.84 4.04
N ARG A 198 11.25 9.68 3.95
CA ARG A 198 12.19 10.78 4.22
C ARG A 198 12.05 11.87 3.18
N ASP A 199 12.03 13.12 3.65
CA ASP A 199 12.06 14.30 2.79
C ASP A 199 13.51 14.65 2.43
N ILE A 200 14.04 13.98 1.42
CA ILE A 200 15.45 14.10 1.01
C ILE A 200 15.82 15.48 0.45
N LYS A 201 14.84 16.35 0.14
CA LYS A 201 15.10 17.73 -0.31
C LYS A 201 15.44 18.64 0.87
N THR A 202 15.02 18.27 2.08
CA THR A 202 15.35 18.98 3.32
C THR A 202 16.68 18.49 3.91
N MET A 203 17.43 19.41 4.54
CA MET A 203 18.69 19.04 5.21
C MET A 203 18.50 18.06 6.37
N SER A 204 17.36 18.14 7.06
CA SER A 204 17.02 17.28 8.19
C SER A 204 16.63 15.87 7.77
N ARG A 205 16.23 15.66 6.50
CA ARG A 205 15.78 14.37 5.94
C ARG A 205 14.76 13.65 6.82
N GLU A 206 13.91 14.41 7.50
CA GLU A 206 12.93 13.82 8.42
C GLU A 206 11.85 13.07 7.65
N TYR A 207 11.25 12.06 8.29
CA TYR A 207 10.06 11.44 7.74
C TYR A 207 8.91 12.43 7.72
N ARG A 208 8.16 12.41 6.62
CA ARG A 208 6.96 13.19 6.42
C ARG A 208 5.90 12.32 5.74
N THR A 209 4.65 12.53 6.12
CA THR A 209 3.50 11.83 5.52
C THR A 209 3.07 12.53 4.24
N PHE A 210 2.74 11.73 3.22
CA PHE A 210 2.24 12.16 1.93
C PHE A 210 0.97 11.39 1.58
N ALA A 211 0.09 12.06 0.84
CA ALA A 211 -0.96 11.43 0.07
C ALA A 211 -0.55 11.47 -1.40
N ALA A 212 -0.49 10.31 -2.04
CA ALA A 212 -0.32 10.21 -3.49
C ALA A 212 -1.62 9.83 -4.16
N ARG A 213 -1.83 10.33 -5.38
CA ARG A 213 -2.98 10.01 -6.23
C ARG A 213 -2.51 9.62 -7.63
N VAL A 214 -3.15 8.61 -8.21
CA VAL A 214 -2.95 8.17 -9.61
C VAL A 214 -4.32 7.86 -10.22
N CYS A 215 -4.53 8.18 -11.50
CA CYS A 215 -5.75 7.84 -12.22
C CYS A 215 -5.86 6.31 -12.41
N LEU A 216 -7.08 5.78 -12.34
CA LEU A 216 -7.32 4.34 -12.50
C LEU A 216 -7.04 3.84 -13.93
N ASP A 217 -7.14 4.71 -14.93
CA ASP A 217 -6.90 4.36 -16.34
C ASP A 217 -5.47 4.60 -16.82
N ASP A 218 -4.62 5.19 -15.96
CA ASP A 218 -3.23 5.48 -16.26
C ASP A 218 -2.33 4.24 -16.07
N THR A 219 -1.79 3.75 -17.19
CA THR A 219 -0.90 2.58 -17.23
C THR A 219 0.58 2.93 -17.12
N SER A 220 0.91 4.21 -17.07
CA SER A 220 2.29 4.72 -17.16
C SER A 220 2.67 5.61 -15.98
N TYR A 221 1.78 5.78 -15.00
CA TYR A 221 1.98 6.59 -13.80
C TYR A 221 2.27 8.08 -14.08
N TYR A 222 1.90 8.59 -15.26
CA TYR A 222 2.05 10.02 -15.59
C TYR A 222 1.14 10.95 -14.78
N SER A 223 0.01 10.42 -14.30
CA SER A 223 -0.93 11.12 -13.42
C SER A 223 -0.54 11.09 -11.95
N TYR A 224 0.59 10.48 -11.61
CA TYR A 224 1.07 10.36 -10.24
C TYR A 224 1.46 11.72 -9.66
N VAL A 225 0.81 12.09 -8.55
CA VAL A 225 1.12 13.33 -7.82
C VAL A 225 1.11 13.04 -6.32
N GLU A 226 2.10 13.58 -5.60
CA GLU A 226 2.19 13.56 -4.14
C GLU A 226 1.93 14.94 -3.55
N VAL A 227 1.16 15.00 -2.47
CA VAL A 227 1.04 16.19 -1.62
C VAL A 227 1.31 15.83 -0.17
N PRO A 228 2.02 16.68 0.60
CA PRO A 228 2.28 16.41 2.01
C PRO A 228 0.99 16.57 2.84
N LEU A 229 0.75 15.62 3.75
CA LEU A 229 -0.26 15.78 4.78
C LEU A 229 0.36 16.40 6.02
N VAL A 230 -0.26 17.47 6.53
CA VAL A 230 0.26 18.26 7.64
C VAL A 230 -0.71 18.17 8.81
N CYS A 231 -0.27 17.51 9.88
CA CYS A 231 -1.00 17.40 11.14
C CYS A 231 -0.23 18.12 12.24
N ARG A 232 -0.79 19.21 12.78
CA ARG A 232 -0.13 20.05 13.79
C ARG A 232 -1.09 20.43 14.90
N SER A 233 -0.59 20.52 16.12
CA SER A 233 -1.37 21.12 17.20
C SER A 233 -1.31 22.65 17.12
N ALA A 234 -2.48 23.28 17.16
CA ALA A 234 -2.62 24.74 17.28
C ALA A 234 -2.37 25.25 18.71
N SER A 235 -2.33 24.36 19.72
CA SER A 235 -2.08 24.75 21.11
C SER A 235 -0.57 24.81 21.41
N PRO A 236 -0.06 25.82 22.14
CA PRO A 236 1.33 25.86 22.56
C PRO A 236 1.70 24.69 23.50
N PRO A 237 2.90 24.07 23.38
CA PRO A 237 3.88 24.29 22.32
C PRO A 237 3.41 23.67 20.98
N GLU A 238 3.66 24.37 19.86
CA GLU A 238 3.38 23.84 18.52
C GLU A 238 4.10 22.49 18.34
N ARG A 239 3.35 21.47 17.95
CA ARG A 239 3.87 20.12 17.70
C ARG A 239 3.43 19.63 16.34
N ASN A 240 4.40 19.13 15.57
CA ASN A 240 4.18 18.48 14.28
C ASN A 240 4.09 16.97 14.47
N TYR A 241 3.04 16.37 13.93
CA TYR A 241 2.81 14.93 13.94
C TYR A 241 3.04 14.41 12.52
N ASN A 242 4.27 13.98 12.25
CA ASN A 242 4.73 13.71 10.88
C ASN A 242 4.48 12.27 10.42
N LEU A 243 4.18 11.35 11.34
CA LEU A 243 4.11 9.91 11.09
C LEU A 243 2.67 9.42 11.14
N LEU A 244 2.03 9.23 10.00
CA LEU A 244 0.72 8.57 9.93
C LEU A 244 0.82 7.13 10.44
N GLN A 245 -0.11 6.74 11.30
CA GLN A 245 -0.18 5.42 11.95
C GLN A 245 -1.38 4.61 11.46
N ALA A 246 -2.51 5.29 11.23
CA ALA A 246 -3.72 4.69 10.72
C ALA A 246 -4.53 5.75 9.95
N ALA A 247 -5.33 5.30 8.99
CA ALA A 247 -6.17 6.17 8.19
C ALA A 247 -7.47 5.47 7.81
N GLN A 248 -8.55 6.23 7.74
CA GLN A 248 -9.87 5.76 7.34
C GLN A 248 -10.58 6.85 6.55
N VAL A 249 -11.22 6.47 5.44
CA VAL A 249 -12.16 7.34 4.74
C VAL A 249 -13.55 7.11 5.31
N GLY A 250 -14.26 8.20 5.57
CA GLY A 250 -15.63 8.18 6.05
C GLY A 250 -16.42 9.39 5.55
N GLN A 251 -17.74 9.35 5.75
CA GLN A 251 -18.58 10.53 5.55
C GLN A 251 -18.43 11.45 6.77
N GLY A 252 -18.21 12.75 6.53
CA GLY A 252 -18.29 13.76 7.59
C GLY A 252 -19.72 13.81 8.16
N GLY A 253 -19.86 14.13 9.44
CA GLY A 253 -21.20 14.25 10.03
C GLY A 253 -22.00 15.38 9.38
N GLY A 254 -23.24 15.13 8.96
CA GLY A 254 -24.16 16.15 8.46
C GLY A 254 -24.08 16.41 6.94
N ARG A 255 -23.93 17.68 6.53
CA ARG A 255 -23.80 18.11 5.11
C ARG A 255 -22.35 18.11 4.61
N GLU A 256 -21.41 17.64 5.43
CA GLU A 256 -20.00 17.57 5.07
C GLU A 256 -19.76 16.36 4.16
N GLY A 257 -18.96 16.56 3.09
CA GLY A 257 -18.62 15.52 2.15
C GLY A 257 -17.71 14.43 2.74
N GLU A 258 -17.15 13.59 1.89
CA GLU A 258 -16.20 12.55 2.32
C GLU A 258 -14.92 13.19 2.88
N ALA A 259 -14.41 12.63 3.98
CA ALA A 259 -13.19 13.08 4.63
C ALA A 259 -12.26 11.91 4.92
N LEU A 260 -10.96 12.19 4.86
CA LEU A 260 -9.90 11.32 5.31
C LEU A 260 -9.59 11.64 6.78
N LEU A 261 -9.77 10.66 7.66
CA LEU A 261 -9.30 10.71 9.04
C LEU A 261 -7.94 10.04 9.10
N GLY A 262 -6.96 10.71 9.70
CA GLY A 262 -5.62 10.15 9.91
C GLY A 262 -5.17 10.31 11.36
N VAL A 263 -4.68 9.22 11.96
CA VAL A 263 -4.03 9.23 13.28
C VAL A 263 -2.53 9.37 13.05
N PHE A 264 -1.94 10.41 13.61
CA PHE A 264 -0.52 10.73 13.46
C PHE A 264 0.21 10.63 14.79
N ALA A 265 1.50 10.32 14.72
CA ALA A 265 2.42 10.27 15.83
C ALA A 265 3.55 11.31 15.64
N THR A 266 4.09 11.78 16.77
CA THR A 266 5.38 12.48 16.77
C THR A 266 6.53 11.51 16.52
N ARG A 267 7.76 12.01 16.33
CA ARG A 267 8.95 11.15 16.31
C ARG A 267 8.98 10.21 17.51
N VAL A 268 9.47 9.01 17.25
CA VAL A 268 9.79 8.03 18.27
C VAL A 268 11.08 8.50 18.97
N SER A 269 11.06 8.60 20.30
CA SER A 269 12.24 9.01 21.08
C SER A 269 13.37 7.98 21.05
N SER A 270 13.07 6.73 20.64
CA SER A 270 14.02 5.67 20.31
C SER A 270 13.41 4.76 19.23
N PRO A 271 14.17 3.97 18.46
CA PRO A 271 13.63 3.09 17.41
C PRO A 271 12.53 2.11 17.88
N ASN A 272 12.48 1.80 19.18
CA ASN A 272 11.51 0.89 19.82
C ASN A 272 10.68 1.56 20.92
N GLY A 273 10.69 2.90 21.01
CA GLY A 273 9.96 3.65 22.03
C GLY A 273 8.50 3.86 21.65
N PRO A 274 7.59 4.12 22.60
CA PRO A 274 6.27 4.63 22.27
C PRO A 274 6.38 6.05 21.67
N PRO A 275 5.47 6.45 20.77
CA PRO A 275 5.38 7.83 20.33
C PRO A 275 5.16 8.78 21.52
N VAL A 276 5.86 9.90 21.54
CA VAL A 276 5.77 10.90 22.62
C VAL A 276 4.40 11.63 22.63
N GLY A 277 3.65 11.56 21.52
CA GLY A 277 2.26 11.99 21.45
C GLY A 277 1.60 11.61 20.12
N SER A 278 0.27 11.59 20.12
CA SER A 278 -0.56 11.34 18.94
C SER A 278 -1.57 12.47 18.69
N ALA A 279 -2.07 12.56 17.46
CA ALA A 279 -3.11 13.49 17.05
C ALA A 279 -4.03 12.84 15.99
N LEU A 280 -5.31 13.20 16.01
CA LEU A 280 -6.26 12.87 14.96
C LEU A 280 -6.46 14.11 14.08
N CYS A 281 -6.18 13.99 12.79
CA CYS A 281 -6.38 15.05 11.80
C CYS A 281 -7.42 14.62 10.77
N VAL A 282 -8.24 15.57 10.33
CA VAL A 282 -9.32 15.35 9.36
C VAL A 282 -9.02 16.19 8.11
N TYR A 283 -9.06 15.56 6.95
CA TYR A 283 -8.80 16.19 5.66
C TYR A 283 -9.99 16.00 4.73
N PRO A 284 -10.75 17.05 4.38
CA PRO A 284 -11.82 16.95 3.39
C PRO A 284 -11.26 16.47 2.04
N LEU A 285 -11.83 15.42 1.46
CA LEU A 285 -11.27 14.79 0.26
C LEU A 285 -11.37 15.70 -0.98
N ASP A 286 -12.38 16.56 -1.06
CA ASP A 286 -12.47 17.57 -2.12
C ASP A 286 -11.42 18.69 -1.98
N GLU A 287 -10.92 18.97 -0.77
CA GLU A 287 -9.78 19.87 -0.60
C GLU A 287 -8.47 19.18 -1.00
N LEU A 288 -8.31 17.92 -0.60
CA LEU A 288 -7.17 17.11 -1.00
C LEU A 288 -7.06 17.05 -2.53
N ASP A 289 -8.18 16.79 -3.22
CA ASP A 289 -8.25 16.82 -4.69
C ASP A 289 -7.78 18.14 -5.26
N ARG A 290 -8.35 19.26 -4.80
CA ARG A 290 -7.98 20.61 -5.27
C ARG A 290 -6.49 20.90 -5.08
N ARG A 291 -5.90 20.47 -3.96
CA ARG A 291 -4.46 20.63 -3.72
C ARG A 291 -3.62 19.81 -4.68
N ILE A 292 -4.02 18.55 -4.94
CA ILE A 292 -3.33 17.69 -5.89
C ILE A 292 -3.43 18.23 -7.32
N ASP A 293 -4.62 18.65 -7.75
CA ASP A 293 -4.85 19.25 -9.06
C ASP A 293 -4.05 20.55 -9.22
N SER A 294 -4.05 21.42 -8.20
CA SER A 294 -3.22 22.63 -8.20
C SER A 294 -1.73 22.31 -8.29
N THR A 295 -1.22 21.30 -7.57
CA THR A 295 0.18 20.87 -7.67
C THR A 295 0.54 20.42 -9.08
N ARG A 296 -0.34 19.64 -9.73
CA ARG A 296 -0.19 19.27 -11.15
C ARG A 296 -0.14 20.53 -12.02
N ASP A 297 -1.16 21.37 -11.95
CA ASP A 297 -1.31 22.52 -12.85
C ASP A 297 -0.13 23.49 -12.74
N LEU A 298 0.34 23.77 -11.51
CA LEU A 298 1.54 24.58 -11.28
C LEU A 298 2.77 23.96 -11.94
N CYS A 299 2.99 22.65 -11.77
CA CYS A 299 4.15 21.97 -12.35
C CYS A 299 4.14 21.97 -13.89
N TYR A 300 2.96 21.88 -14.52
CA TYR A 300 2.83 21.83 -15.97
C TYR A 300 2.78 23.21 -16.65
N THR A 301 2.26 24.23 -15.96
CA THR A 301 1.92 25.51 -16.61
C THR A 301 2.71 26.71 -16.07
N GLN A 302 3.31 26.59 -14.87
CA GLN A 302 3.94 27.72 -14.17
C GLN A 302 5.33 27.35 -13.61
N ASP A 303 6.02 26.36 -14.20
CA ASP A 303 7.32 25.85 -13.71
C ASP A 303 7.33 25.52 -12.21
N GLY A 304 6.17 25.08 -11.70
CA GLY A 304 5.98 24.72 -10.31
C GLY A 304 5.89 25.90 -9.33
N ARG A 305 5.74 27.15 -9.81
CA ARG A 305 5.71 28.36 -8.98
C ARG A 305 4.32 28.95 -8.91
N VAL A 306 3.95 29.46 -7.73
CA VAL A 306 2.78 30.32 -7.57
C VAL A 306 3.07 31.74 -8.06
N ASP A 307 2.02 32.43 -8.54
CA ASP A 307 2.08 33.83 -8.96
C ASP A 307 2.70 34.71 -7.86
N GLY A 308 3.76 35.46 -8.21
CA GLY A 308 4.54 36.27 -7.26
C GLY A 308 6.01 35.89 -7.11
N GLY A 309 6.52 34.91 -7.88
CA GLY A 309 7.97 34.71 -8.10
C GLY A 309 8.74 34.02 -6.96
N GLY A 310 8.07 33.25 -6.12
CA GLY A 310 8.69 32.48 -5.03
C GLY A 310 9.46 31.23 -5.47
N ALA A 311 10.02 30.51 -4.50
CA ALA A 311 10.58 29.17 -4.73
C ALA A 311 9.51 28.19 -5.27
N PRO A 312 9.87 27.24 -6.13
CA PRO A 312 8.93 26.25 -6.65
C PRO A 312 8.25 25.48 -5.51
N VAL A 313 6.93 25.41 -5.54
CA VAL A 313 6.07 24.68 -4.60
C VAL A 313 5.62 23.32 -5.15
N ALA A 314 5.75 23.11 -6.46
CA ALA A 314 5.58 21.84 -7.14
C ALA A 314 6.85 21.52 -7.94
N TYR A 315 7.29 20.25 -7.94
CA TYR A 315 8.52 19.84 -8.61
C TYR A 315 8.54 18.33 -8.84
N ILE A 316 9.40 17.89 -9.76
CA ILE A 316 9.60 16.46 -10.05
C ILE A 316 10.35 15.80 -8.89
N GLN A 317 9.72 14.77 -8.31
CA GLN A 317 10.29 13.94 -7.25
C GLN A 317 11.02 12.72 -7.85
N TYR A 318 11.86 12.07 -7.04
CA TYR A 318 12.56 10.81 -7.37
C TYR A 318 13.60 10.87 -8.49
N ASP A 319 14.01 12.08 -8.88
CA ASP A 319 15.02 12.33 -9.92
C ASP A 319 14.69 11.59 -11.23
N VAL A 320 13.40 11.41 -11.52
CA VAL A 320 12.92 10.79 -12.75
C VAL A 320 13.25 11.72 -13.91
N LYS A 321 14.03 11.24 -14.86
CA LYS A 321 14.29 11.98 -16.10
C LYS A 321 13.07 11.83 -17.00
N SER A 322 12.46 12.94 -17.39
CA SER A 322 11.59 12.94 -18.57
C SER A 322 12.47 12.53 -19.75
N SER A 323 12.20 11.35 -20.31
CA SER A 323 12.82 10.90 -21.56
C SER A 323 12.01 11.46 -22.73
#